data_AF-A0ABD0NHA9-F1
#
_entry.id   AF-A0ABD0NHA9-F1
#
_cell.length_a   1.000
_cell.length_b   1.000
_cell.length_c   1.000
_cell.angle_alpha   90.00
_cell.angle_beta   90.00
_cell.angle_gamma   90.00
#
_symmetry.space_group_name_H-M   'P 1'
#
loop_
_entity.id
_entity.type
_entity.pdbx_description
1 polymer ?
#
loop_
_entity_poly.entity_id
_entity_poly.type
_entity_poly.pdbx_seq_one_letter_code
_entity_poly.pdbx_strand_id
1 'polypeptide(L)' 'FLGPAADEACQYVAGIVGKNPLLLRELNLSRCELGDTQVNQITALLQDKHCTLNIF' A
#
# COMPACT_ATOMS: atom_id res chain seq x y z
N PHE A 1 -9.86 10.64 4.57
CA PHE A 1 -9.27 10.61 3.23
C PHE A 1 -7.76 10.51 3.40
N LEU A 2 -7.09 9.66 2.63
CA LEU A 2 -5.64 9.49 2.68
C LEU A 2 -4.93 10.80 2.31
N GLY A 3 -3.71 11.00 2.80
CA GLY A 3 -2.81 12.02 2.25
C GLY A 3 -2.43 11.71 0.79
N PRO A 4 -1.99 12.72 0.01
CA PRO A 4 -1.73 12.56 -1.42
C PRO A 4 -0.68 11.48 -1.75
N ALA A 5 0.39 11.37 -0.95
CA ALA A 5 1.40 10.32 -1.14
C ALA A 5 0.86 8.91 -0.82
N ALA A 6 -0.03 8.81 0.17
CA ALA A 6 -0.67 7.55 0.53
C ALA A 6 -1.74 7.16 -0.49
N ASP A 7 -2.46 8.12 -1.07
CA ASP A 7 -3.45 7.85 -2.11
C ASP A 7 -2.79 7.30 -3.39
N GLU A 8 -1.67 7.90 -3.81
CA GLU A 8 -0.87 7.42 -4.95
C GLU A 8 -0.34 6.00 -4.70
N ALA A 9 0.21 5.75 -3.50
CA ALA A 9 0.66 4.43 -3.10
C ALA A 9 -0.50 3.41 -3.01
N CYS A 10 -1.67 3.82 -2.54
CA CYS A 10 -2.88 3.00 -2.47
C CYS A 10 -3.33 2.57 -3.87
N GLN A 11 -3.31 3.48 -4.85
CA GLN A 11 -3.63 3.15 -6.24
C GLN A 11 -2.59 2.21 -6.86
N TYR A 12 -1.32 2.42 -6.57
CA TYR A 12 -0.25 1.54 -7.03
C TYR A 12 -0.43 0.10 -6.51
N VAL A 13 -0.60 -0.04 -5.20
CA VAL A 13 -0.86 -1.34 -4.56
C VAL A 13 -2.15 -1.96 -5.10
N ALA A 14 -3.21 -1.17 -5.26
CA ALA A 14 -4.46 -1.66 -5.84
C ALA A 14 -4.28 -2.22 -7.26
N GLY A 15 -3.37 -1.64 -8.05
CA GLY A 15 -3.00 -2.16 -9.37
C GLY A 15 -2.29 -3.51 -9.31
N ILE A 16 -1.46 -3.75 -8.29
CA ILE A 16 -0.76 -5.03 -8.09
C ILE A 16 -1.73 -6.13 -7.63
N VAL A 17 -2.52 -5.86 -6.59
CA VAL A 17 -3.42 -6.87 -5.99
C VAL A 17 -4.79 -6.95 -6.66
N GLY A 18 -5.09 -6.03 -7.59
CA GLY A 18 -6.39 -5.96 -8.29
C GLY A 18 -7.58 -5.61 -7.40
N LYS A 19 -7.33 -5.15 -6.17
CA LYS A 19 -8.34 -4.83 -5.16
C LYS A 19 -7.93 -3.61 -4.37
N ASN A 20 -8.90 -2.87 -3.84
CA ASN A 20 -8.60 -1.71 -2.99
C ASN A 20 -7.91 -2.20 -1.70
N PRO A 21 -6.64 -1.83 -1.46
CA PRO A 21 -5.91 -2.29 -0.29
C PRO A 21 -6.56 -1.79 1.00
N LEU A 22 -7.17 -0.61 1.04
CA LEU A 22 -7.83 -0.10 2.25
C LEU A 22 -9.02 -0.97 2.73
N LEU A 23 -9.55 -1.84 1.87
CA LEU A 23 -10.59 -2.80 2.23
C LEU A 23 -10.02 -4.15 2.71
N LEU A 24 -8.71 -4.36 2.56
CA LEU A 24 -8.02 -5.55 2.99
C LEU A 24 -7.51 -5.36 4.42
N ARG A 25 -7.67 -6.40 5.23
CA ARG A 25 -7.10 -6.45 6.58
C ARG A 25 -5.59 -6.69 6.55
N GLU A 26 -5.15 -7.44 5.53
CA GLU A 26 -3.77 -7.87 5.35
C GLU A 26 -3.39 -7.75 3.88
N LEU A 27 -2.19 -7.25 3.63
CA LEU A 27 -1.59 -7.16 2.30
C LEU A 27 -0.35 -8.05 2.25
N ASN A 28 -0.40 -9.09 1.40
CA ASN A 28 0.73 -9.99 1.18
C ASN A 28 1.46 -9.59 -0.10
N LEU A 29 2.70 -9.12 0.06
CA LEU A 29 3.60 -8.75 -1.04
C LEU A 29 4.82 -9.67 -1.15
N SER A 30 4.84 -10.79 -0.42
CA SER A 30 5.99 -11.71 -0.37
C SER A 30 6.39 -12.31 -1.71
N ARG A 31 5.49 -12.31 -2.70
CA ARG A 31 5.72 -12.80 -4.06
C ARG A 31 5.98 -11.68 -5.08
N CYS A 32 6.04 -10.43 -4.63
CA CYS A 32 6.32 -9.29 -5.49
C CYS A 32 7.78 -8.87 -5.29
N GLU A 33 8.55 -8.84 -6.38
CA GLU A 33 9.82 -8.11 -6.38
C GLU A 33 9.51 -6.61 -6.39
N LEU A 34 9.71 -5.99 -5.23
CA LEU A 34 9.56 -4.56 -5.04
C LEU A 34 10.96 -3.94 -5.02
N GLY A 35 11.19 -2.94 -5.85
CA GLY A 35 12.36 -2.08 -5.74
C GLY A 35 12.18 -1.03 -4.64
N ASP A 36 13.24 -0.28 -4.36
CA ASP A 36 13.26 0.75 -3.30
C ASP A 36 12.15 1.80 -3.46
N THR A 37 11.83 2.17 -4.70
CA THR A 37 10.75 3.12 -5.00
C THR A 37 9.39 2.58 -4.57
N GLN A 38 9.10 1.31 -4.87
CA GLN A 38 7.84 0.67 -4.49
C GLN A 38 7.74 0.49 -2.97
N VAL A 39 8.85 0.11 -2.32
CA VAL A 39 8.92 -0.03 -0.86
C VAL A 39 8.65 1.32 -0.19
N ASN A 40 9.21 2.41 -0.70
CA ASN A 40 8.95 3.76 -0.17
C ASN A 40 7.49 4.18 -0.32
N GLN A 41 6.85 3.87 -1.45
CA GLN A 41 5.42 4.14 -1.65
C GLN A 41 4.56 3.38 -0.64
N ILE A 42 4.80 2.08 -0.46
CA ILE A 42 4.06 1.26 0.52
C ILE A 42 4.29 1.79 1.94
N THR A 43 5.52 2.20 2.26
CA THR A 43 5.85 2.78 3.57
C THR A 43 5.09 4.09 3.79
N ALA A 44 4.99 4.97 2.79
CA ALA A 44 4.21 6.19 2.87
C ALA A 44 2.72 5.92 3.09
N LEU A 45 2.16 4.88 2.45
CA LEU A 45 0.80 4.43 2.71
C LEU A 45 0.63 3.97 4.16
N LEU A 46 1.55 3.16 4.69
CA LEU A 46 1.49 2.65 6.07
C LEU A 46 1.70 3.73 7.13
N GLN A 47 2.45 4.78 6.82
CA GLN A 47 2.65 5.93 7.70
C GLN A 47 1.44 6.86 7.75
N ASP A 48 0.49 6.74 6.82
CA ASP A 48 -0.73 7.54 6.85
C ASP A 48 -1.62 7.09 8.03
N LYS A 49 -2.02 8.05 8.85
CA LYS A 49 -2.88 7.83 10.02
C LYS A 49 -4.24 7.21 9.69
N HIS A 50 -4.68 7.26 8.43
CA HIS A 50 -5.92 6.68 7.96
C HIS A 50 -5.72 5.30 7.31
N CYS A 51 -4.48 4.83 7.21
CA CYS A 51 -4.16 3.49 6.75
C CYS A 51 -4.31 2.49 7.89
N THR A 52 -5.18 1.49 7.70
CA THR A 52 -5.42 0.40 8.66
C THR A 52 -4.81 -0.92 8.20
N LEU A 53 -3.89 -0.86 7.24
CA LEU A 53 -3.33 -2.00 6.56
C LEU A 53 -2.22 -2.64 7.40
N ASN A 54 -2.28 -3.96 7.63
CA ASN A 54 -1.15 -4.72 8.13
C ASN A 54 -0.41 -5.41 6.99
N ILE A 55 0.92 -5.37 7.03
CA ILE A 55 1.82 -6.10 6.12
C ILE A 55 2.44 -7.29 6.83
N PHE A 56 2.55 -8.43 6.14
CA PHE A 56 3.26 -9.64 6.57
C PHE A 56 4.05 -10.24 5.41
#